data_AF-A0A1W1XED4-F1
#
_entry.id   AF-A0A1W1XED4-F1
#
_cell.length_a   1.000
_cell.length_b   1.000
_cell.length_c   1.000
_cell.angle_alpha   90.00
_cell.angle_beta   90.00
_cell.angle_gamma   90.00
#
_symmetry.space_group_name_H-M   'P 1'
#
loop_
_entity.id
_entity.type
_entity.pdbx_description
1 polymer ?
#
loop_
_entity_poly.entity_id
_entity_poly.type
_entity_poly.pdbx_seq_one_letter_code
_entity_poly.pdbx_strand_id
1 'polypeptide(L)' 'MANFLFVLSRDENDAATRCFQFAKIAHSQGHKVDVFLIDSGVLWADKTRDTTVKTTTGDSVSDYLPYLVENEIPIYV' A
#
# COMPACT_ATOMS: atom_id res chain seq x y z
N MET A 1 -4.78 -13.73 15.63
CA MET A 1 -4.67 -12.29 15.33
C MET A 1 -3.21 -11.91 15.48
N ALA A 2 -2.57 -11.48 14.39
CA ALA A 2 -1.17 -11.07 14.37
C ALA A 2 -1.06 -9.58 14.01
N ASN A 3 0.10 -8.99 14.27
CA ASN A 3 0.41 -7.60 13.91
C ASN A 3 1.41 -7.61 12.76
N PHE A 4 1.07 -6.93 11.67
CA PHE A 4 1.94 -6.76 10.50
C PHE A 4 2.34 -5.30 10.33
N LEU A 5 3.61 -5.11 10.00
CA LEU A 5 4.17 -3.84 9.55
C LEU A 5 4.66 -4.03 8.12
N PHE A 6 4.08 -3.30 7.17
CA PHE A 6 4.57 -3.24 5.79
C PHE A 6 5.37 -1.95 5.60
N VAL A 7 6.55 -2.05 5.00
CA VAL A 7 7.44 -0.90 4.76
C VAL A 7 7.67 -0.76 3.26
N LEU A 8 7.39 0.43 2.72
CA LEU A 8 7.70 0.79 1.34
C LEU A 8 8.81 1.84 1.32
N SER A 9 9.97 1.47 0.79
CA SER A 9 11.13 2.39 0.64
C SER A 9 11.41 2.83 -0.79
N ARG A 10 10.68 2.28 -1.77
CA ARG A 10 10.99 2.45 -3.20
C ARG A 10 9.90 3.19 -3.94
N ASP A 11 10.32 4.01 -4.90
CA ASP A 11 9.44 4.66 -5.86
C ASP A 11 9.22 3.79 -7.12
N GLU A 12 8.73 2.55 -6.92
CA GLU A 12 8.50 1.58 -7.99
C GLU A 12 7.04 1.13 -8.00
N ASN A 13 6.37 1.19 -9.16
CA ASN A 13 4.94 0.88 -9.29
C ASN A 13 4.60 -0.54 -8.79
N ASP A 14 5.40 -1.52 -9.17
CA ASP A 14 5.19 -2.92 -8.79
C ASP A 14 5.41 -3.12 -7.28
N ALA A 15 6.43 -2.48 -6.70
CA ALA A 15 6.70 -2.56 -5.26
C ALA A 15 5.57 -1.94 -4.42
N ALA A 16 5.10 -0.76 -4.81
CA ALA A 16 3.97 -0.09 -4.15
C ALA A 16 2.69 -0.92 -4.27
N THR A 17 2.39 -1.43 -5.47
CA THR A 17 1.21 -2.28 -5.70
C THR A 17 1.23 -3.52 -4.80
N ARG A 18 2.38 -4.22 -4.69
CA ARG A 18 2.48 -5.39 -3.79
C ARG A 18 2.39 -5.02 -2.32
N CYS A 19 3.02 -3.93 -1.91
CA CYS A 19 2.95 -3.45 -0.53
C CYS A 19 1.50 -3.23 -0.09
N PHE A 20 0.73 -2.49 -0.89
CA PHE A 20 -0.67 -2.21 -0.58
C PHE A 20 -1.58 -3.43 -0.74
N GLN A 21 -1.30 -4.31 -1.71
CA GLN A 21 -2.01 -5.58 -1.85
C GLN A 21 -1.87 -6.45 -0.59
N PHE A 22 -0.65 -6.63 -0.10
CA PHE A 22 -0.40 -7.49 1.06
C PHE A 22 -0.96 -6.89 2.35
N ALA A 23 -0.87 -5.56 2.50
CA ALA A 23 -1.54 -4.84 3.59
C ALA A 23 -3.06 -5.09 3.57
N LYS A 24 -3.71 -4.98 2.40
CA LYS A 24 -5.13 -5.28 2.24
C LYS A 24 -5.47 -6.72 2.60
N ILE A 25 -4.72 -7.69 2.07
CA ILE A 25 -4.98 -9.12 2.30
C ILE A 25 -4.86 -9.43 3.80
N ALA A 26 -3.78 -8.98 4.45
CA ALA A 26 -3.57 -9.21 5.88
C ALA A 26 -4.70 -8.61 6.73
N HIS A 27 -5.11 -7.36 6.42
CA HIS A 27 -6.21 -6.72 7.12
C HIS A 27 -7.55 -7.46 6.89
N SER A 28 -7.83 -7.87 5.65
CA SER A 28 -9.06 -8.64 5.33
C SER A 28 -9.15 -10.00 6.03
N GLN A 29 -8.02 -10.55 6.49
CA GLN A 29 -7.95 -11.79 7.26
C GLN A 29 -8.02 -11.56 8.78
N GLY A 30 -8.33 -10.34 9.23
CA GLY A 30 -8.50 -10.00 10.64
C GLY A 30 -7.19 -9.81 11.39
N HIS A 31 -6.13 -9.38 10.70
CA HIS A 31 -4.86 -8.99 11.34
C HIS A 31 -4.80 -7.47 11.53
N LYS A 32 -4.07 -7.02 12.55
CA LYS A 32 -3.70 -5.61 12.68
C LYS A 32 -2.61 -5.31 11.65
N VAL A 33 -2.77 -4.22 10.91
CA VAL A 33 -1.84 -3.80 9.86
C VAL A 33 -1.49 -2.34 10.05
N ASP A 34 -0.20 -2.05 9.99
CA ASP A 34 0.35 -0.70 9.90
C ASP A 34 1.25 -0.63 8.65
N VAL A 35 1.31 0.52 7.97
CA VAL A 35 2.15 0.75 6.80
C VAL A 35 3.09 1.93 7.05
N PHE A 36 4.38 1.80 6.73
CA PHE A 36 5.35 2.88 6.75
C PHE A 36 5.89 3.15 5.35
N LEU A 37 5.81 4.41 4.93
CA LEU A 37 6.49 4.92 3.75
C LEU A 37 7.79 5.57 4.21
N ILE A 38 8.92 5.15 3.65
CA ILE A 38 10.24 5.71 3.97
C ILE A 38 11.00 6.00 2.68
N ASP A 39 12.11 6.73 2.76
CA ASP A 39 12.98 7.04 1.62
C ASP A 39 12.18 7.54 0.39
N SER A 40 12.35 6.93 -0.78
CA SER A 40 11.59 7.29 -1.99
C SER A 40 10.14 6.78 -1.96
N GLY A 41 9.80 5.88 -1.04
CA GLY A 41 8.43 5.38 -0.85
C GLY A 41 7.45 6.46 -0.41
N VAL A 42 7.92 7.54 0.24
CA VAL A 42 7.07 8.68 0.66
C VAL A 42 6.39 9.37 -0.52
N LEU A 43 6.95 9.24 -1.73
CA LEU A 43 6.38 9.79 -2.97
C LEU A 43 5.05 9.12 -3.36
N TRP A 44 4.68 8.00 -2.74
CA TRP A 44 3.38 7.35 -2.93
C TRP A 44 2.27 7.96 -2.06
N ALA A 45 2.59 8.89 -1.16
CA ALA A 45 1.60 9.69 -0.43
C ALA A 45 1.09 10.92 -1.24
N ASP A 46 1.63 11.17 -2.43
CA ASP A 46 1.19 12.26 -3.30
C ASP A 46 -0.19 11.95 -3.92
N LYS A 47 -1.19 12.73 -3.52
CA LYS A 47 -2.58 12.61 -3.99
C LYS A 47 -2.76 12.96 -5.48
N THR A 48 -1.79 13.63 -6.09
CA THR A 48 -1.84 14.02 -7.51
C THR A 48 -1.24 12.95 -8.44
N ARG A 49 -0.61 11.93 -7.87
CA ARG A 49 0.02 10.84 -8.63
C ARG A 49 -1.00 9.95 -9.32
N ASP A 50 -0.70 9.55 -10.56
CA ASP A 50 -1.46 8.51 -11.25
C ASP A 50 -1.18 7.14 -10.61
N THR A 51 -2.21 6.58 -9.98
CA THR A 51 -2.17 5.26 -9.30
C THR A 51 -2.84 4.15 -10.11
N THR A 52 -3.26 4.45 -11.35
CA THR A 52 -3.96 3.51 -12.24
C THR A 52 -3.02 2.71 -13.15
N VAL A 53 -1.73 3.06 -13.14
CA VAL A 53 -0.68 2.39 -13.92
C VAL A 53 -0.61 0.90 -13.54
N LYS A 54 -0.89 0.03 -14.51
CA LYS A 54 -0.91 -1.42 -14.29
C LYS A 54 0.50 -2.00 -14.15
N THR A 55 0.63 -2.94 -13.22
CA THR A 55 1.78 -3.83 -13.11
C THR A 55 1.71 -4.96 -14.15
N THR A 56 2.75 -5.78 -14.22
CA THR A 56 2.78 -6.97 -15.10
C THR A 56 1.63 -7.94 -14.84
N THR A 57 1.09 -7.98 -13.62
CA THR A 57 -0.04 -8.85 -13.23
C THR A 57 -1.42 -8.22 -13.51
N GLY A 58 -1.47 -7.00 -14.05
CA GLY A 58 -2.70 -6.35 -14.53
C GLY A 58 -3.46 -5.53 -13.48
N ASP A 59 -3.01 -5.52 -12.22
CA ASP A 59 -3.49 -4.70 -11.11
C ASP A 59 -2.59 -3.48 -10.88
N SER A 60 -3.07 -2.52 -10.09
CA SER A 60 -2.41 -1.25 -9.80
C SER A 60 -2.60 -0.82 -8.35
N VAL A 61 -1.88 0.23 -7.92
CA VAL A 61 -2.04 0.85 -6.60
C VAL A 61 -3.49 1.26 -6.33
N SER A 62 -4.21 1.77 -7.35
CA SER A 62 -5.62 2.13 -7.26
C SER A 62 -6.54 0.96 -6.89
N ASP A 63 -6.12 -0.29 -7.10
CA ASP A 63 -6.93 -1.47 -6.78
C ASP A 63 -6.86 -1.82 -5.27
N TYR A 64 -5.93 -1.22 -4.52
CA TYR A 64 -5.64 -1.57 -3.12
C TYR A 64 -5.55 -0.40 -2.14
N LEU A 65 -4.88 0.70 -2.50
CA LEU A 65 -4.70 1.83 -1.59
C LEU A 65 -6.03 2.44 -1.11
N PRO A 66 -7.07 2.59 -1.96
CA PRO A 66 -8.38 3.06 -1.49
C PRO A 66 -8.97 2.22 -0.36
N TYR A 67 -8.83 0.89 -0.41
CA TYR A 67 -9.28 0.01 0.68
C TYR A 67 -8.56 0.33 2.01
N LEU A 68 -7.24 0.58 1.98
CA LEU A 68 -6.49 0.90 3.19
C LEU A 68 -6.98 2.23 3.80
N VAL A 69 -7.23 3.23 2.96
CA VAL A 69 -7.73 4.55 3.36
C VAL A 69 -9.16 4.46 3.92
N GLU A 70 -10.05 3.76 3.21
CA GLU A 70 -11.45 3.57 3.60
C GLU A 70 -11.61 2.79 4.91
N ASN A 71 -10.68 1.88 5.22
CA ASN A 71 -10.67 1.11 6.46
C ASN A 71 -9.79 1.75 7.56
N GLU A 72 -9.34 3.00 7.36
CA GLU A 72 -8.54 3.77 8.32
C GLU A 72 -7.28 3.02 8.81
N ILE A 73 -6.67 2.22 7.94
CA ILE A 73 -5.43 1.51 8.24
C ILE A 73 -4.31 2.55 8.40
N PRO A 74 -3.54 2.54 9.52
CA PRO A 74 -2.48 3.53 9.73
C PRO A 74 -1.41 3.48 8.64
N ILE A 75 -1.17 4.63 7.99
CA ILE A 75 -0.08 4.85 7.04
C ILE A 75 0.78 6.00 7.58
N TYR A 76 2.02 5.68 7.90
CA TYR A 76 3.03 6.63 8.41
C TYR A 76 3.98 7.01 7.28
N VAL A 77 4.49 8.25 7.32
CA VAL A 77 5.42 8.84 6.34
C VAL A 77 6.58 9.48 7.08
#